data_AF-A0A956R0Q9-F1
#
_entry.id   AF-A0A956R0Q9-F1
#
_cell.length_a   1.000
_cell.length_b   1.000
_cell.length_c   1.000
_cell.angle_alpha   90.00
_cell.angle_beta   90.00
_cell.angle_gamma   90.00
#
_symmetry.space_group_name_H-M   'P 1'
#
loop_
_entity.id
_entity.type
_entity.pdbx_description
1 polymer ?
#
loop_
_entity_poly.entity_id
_entity_poly.type
_entity_poly.pdbx_seq_one_letter_code
_entity_poly.pdbx_strand_id
1 'polypeptide(L)'
;LAFGETSDIYRELVLEQQLVQSIQAGGGDNRDPELWSVIARVQDPTKVDAVLARIDKTVAQYRDTVPDQAALDAVKSHMRYGFLLSLDTPAAVAGELAGFIGVAGELERIEHAASVTRRIEDPPP
;
A
#
# COMPACT_ATOMS: atom_id res chain seq x y z
N LEU A 1 -4.08 -3.13 -2.41
CA LEU A 1 -4.93 -4.28 -2.78
C LEU A 1 -5.46 -5.03 -1.56
N ALA A 2 -4.64 -5.77 -0.81
CA ALA A 2 -5.12 -6.58 0.33
C ALA A 2 -5.72 -5.78 1.50
N PHE A 3 -5.16 -4.60 1.78
CA PHE A 3 -5.58 -3.70 2.87
C PHE A 3 -5.78 -2.25 2.40
N GLY A 4 -6.01 -2.06 1.09
CA GLY A 4 -6.33 -0.74 0.54
C GLY A 4 -7.80 -0.37 0.74
N GLU A 5 -8.18 0.86 0.46
CA GLU A 5 -9.56 1.35 0.60
C GLU A 5 -10.57 0.57 -0.26
N THR A 6 -10.11 -0.01 -1.37
CA THR A 6 -10.93 -0.86 -2.27
C THR A 6 -10.91 -2.34 -1.89
N SER A 7 -10.26 -2.71 -0.79
CA SER A 7 -10.13 -4.10 -0.36
C SER A 7 -11.41 -4.63 0.28
N ASP A 8 -11.63 -5.95 0.17
CA ASP A 8 -12.76 -6.60 0.82
C ASP A 8 -12.74 -6.43 2.34
N ILE A 9 -11.55 -6.50 2.97
CA ILE A 9 -11.42 -6.33 4.41
C ILE A 9 -11.75 -4.89 4.84
N TYR A 10 -11.40 -3.88 4.04
CA TYR A 10 -11.76 -2.49 4.31
C TYR A 10 -13.27 -2.31 4.21
N ARG A 11 -13.89 -2.78 3.12
CA ARG A 11 -15.35 -2.74 2.94
C ARG A 11 -16.08 -3.40 4.12
N GLU A 12 -15.66 -4.60 4.47
CA GLU A 12 -16.28 -5.38 5.54
C GLU A 12 -16.12 -4.74 6.93
N LEU A 13 -14.88 -4.43 7.34
CA LEU A 13 -14.59 -4.01 8.71
C LEU A 13 -14.83 -2.53 8.96
N VAL A 14 -14.64 -1.67 7.96
CA VAL A 14 -14.78 -0.21 8.10
C VAL A 14 -16.18 0.25 7.69
N LEU A 15 -16.69 -0.21 6.54
CA LEU A 15 -17.91 0.33 5.95
C LEU A 15 -19.17 -0.43 6.39
N GLU A 16 -19.15 -1.76 6.28
CA GLU A 16 -20.33 -2.60 6.50
C GLU A 16 -20.58 -2.89 7.98
N GLN A 17 -19.59 -3.47 8.66
CA GLN A 17 -19.73 -3.91 10.05
C GLN A 17 -19.29 -2.84 11.05
N GLN A 18 -18.53 -1.84 10.60
CA GLN A 18 -17.98 -0.78 11.45
C GLN A 18 -17.30 -1.35 12.70
N LEU A 19 -16.49 -2.40 12.56
CA LEU A 19 -15.72 -2.94 13.68
C LEU A 19 -14.44 -2.15 13.95
N VAL A 20 -13.92 -1.47 12.93
CA VAL A 20 -12.71 -0.65 13.02
C VAL A 20 -12.96 0.74 12.42
N GLN A 21 -12.34 1.76 13.00
CA GLN A 21 -12.36 3.12 12.45
C GLN A 21 -11.40 3.28 11.28
N SER A 22 -10.27 2.56 11.35
CA SER A 22 -9.27 2.53 10.30
C SER A 22 -8.55 1.19 10.29
N ILE A 23 -8.11 0.79 9.11
CA ILE A 23 -7.19 -0.32 8.88
C ILE A 23 -6.23 0.08 7.77
N GLN A 24 -4.93 -0.11 8.00
CA GLN A 24 -3.87 0.19 7.05
C GLN A 24 -2.74 -0.82 7.19
N ALA A 25 -2.03 -1.07 6.10
CA ALA A 25 -0.88 -1.97 6.12
C ALA A 25 0.27 -1.39 5.31
N GLY A 26 1.49 -1.57 5.81
CA GLY A 26 2.69 -1.02 5.19
C GLY A 26 3.93 -1.22 6.05
N GLY A 27 5.08 -0.87 5.50
CA GLY A 27 6.32 -0.63 6.22
C GLY A 27 6.84 0.76 5.83
N GLY A 28 7.76 1.33 6.60
CA GLY A 28 8.40 2.58 6.19
C GLY A 28 9.48 2.33 5.14
N ASP A 29 9.73 3.38 4.35
CA ASP A 29 10.72 3.39 3.28
C ASP A 29 12.11 3.75 3.83
N ASN A 30 12.56 3.02 4.84
CA ASN A 30 13.86 3.26 5.47
C ASN A 30 14.97 2.43 4.83
N ARG A 31 16.21 2.91 5.00
CA ARG A 31 17.41 2.25 4.45
C ARG A 31 17.63 0.86 5.05
N ASP A 32 17.25 0.68 6.30
CA ASP A 32 17.29 -0.61 6.99
C ASP A 32 15.91 -1.31 6.92
N PRO A 33 15.85 -2.65 6.83
CA PRO A 33 14.59 -3.38 6.72
C PRO A 33 13.67 -3.09 7.91
N GLU A 34 12.46 -2.63 7.62
CA GLU A 34 11.45 -2.38 8.64
C GLU A 34 10.44 -3.52 8.78
N LEU A 35 9.80 -3.56 9.94
CA LEU A 35 8.67 -4.45 10.20
C LEU A 35 7.45 -4.00 9.39
N TRP A 36 7.10 -4.77 8.36
CA TRP A 36 5.81 -4.61 7.70
C TRP A 36 4.69 -4.97 8.68
N SER A 37 3.76 -4.05 8.88
CA SER A 37 2.74 -4.13 9.92
C SER A 37 1.35 -3.86 9.35
N VAL A 38 0.34 -4.51 9.95
CA VAL A 38 -1.08 -4.15 9.78
C VAL A 38 -1.53 -3.45 11.05
N ILE A 39 -2.06 -2.23 10.92
CA ILE A 39 -2.53 -1.42 12.03
C ILE A 39 -4.03 -1.22 11.86
N ALA A 40 -4.81 -1.59 12.87
CA ALA A 40 -6.25 -1.39 12.89
C ALA A 40 -6.70 -0.73 14.21
N ARG A 41 -7.60 0.24 14.12
CA ARG A 41 -8.21 0.89 15.29
C ARG A 41 -9.58 0.28 15.55
N VAL A 42 -9.63 -0.71 16.44
CA VAL A 42 -10.87 -1.41 16.81
C VAL A 42 -11.74 -0.53 17.70
N GLN A 43 -13.05 -0.48 17.41
CA GLN A 43 -14.01 0.37 18.16
C GLN A 43 -14.40 -0.24 19.50
N ASP A 44 -14.66 -1.54 19.52
CA ASP A 44 -15.05 -2.29 20.70
C ASP A 44 -13.94 -3.28 21.07
N PRO A 45 -13.33 -3.17 22.28
CA PRO A 45 -12.30 -4.09 22.73
C PRO A 45 -12.71 -5.57 22.67
N THR A 46 -13.99 -5.90 22.80
CA THR A 46 -14.48 -7.28 22.73
C THR A 46 -14.41 -7.87 21.32
N LYS A 47 -14.18 -7.05 20.29
CA LYS A 47 -14.09 -7.44 18.89
C LYS A 47 -12.66 -7.62 18.38
N VAL A 48 -11.66 -7.37 19.22
CA VAL A 48 -10.24 -7.45 18.83
C VAL A 48 -9.89 -8.81 18.22
N ASP A 49 -10.29 -9.91 18.86
CA ASP A 49 -9.98 -11.26 18.36
C ASP A 49 -10.64 -11.55 17.01
N ALA A 50 -11.86 -11.06 16.80
CA ALA A 50 -12.57 -11.21 15.53
C ALA A 50 -11.90 -10.41 14.40
N VAL A 51 -11.45 -9.19 14.69
CA VAL A 51 -10.70 -8.36 13.74
C VAL A 51 -9.35 -9.00 13.42
N LEU A 52 -8.63 -9.49 14.43
CA LEU A 52 -7.33 -10.15 14.25
C LEU A 52 -7.47 -11.41 13.37
N ALA A 53 -8.43 -12.28 13.68
CA ALA A 53 -8.70 -13.47 12.88
C ALA A 53 -9.05 -13.13 11.42
N ARG A 54 -9.76 -12.02 11.20
CA ARG A 54 -10.11 -11.56 9.85
C ARG A 54 -8.88 -11.03 9.09
N ILE A 55 -7.97 -10.33 9.77
CA ILE A 55 -6.68 -9.90 9.22
C ILE A 55 -5.84 -11.12 8.83
N ASP A 56 -5.71 -12.11 9.72
CA ASP A 56 -4.96 -13.35 9.46
C ASP A 56 -5.50 -14.09 8.24
N LYS A 57 -6.83 -14.14 8.10
CA LYS A 57 -7.49 -14.71 6.92
C LYS A 57 -7.11 -13.97 5.63
N THR A 58 -7.08 -12.64 5.65
CA THR A 58 -6.62 -11.84 4.49
C THR A 58 -5.17 -12.17 4.16
N VAL A 59 -4.28 -12.20 5.15
CA VAL A 59 -2.86 -12.52 4.94
C VAL A 59 -2.70 -13.91 4.32
N ALA A 60 -3.39 -14.92 4.86
CA ALA A 60 -3.35 -16.27 4.32
C ALA A 60 -3.86 -16.34 2.87
N GLN A 61 -4.96 -15.65 2.55
CA GLN A 61 -5.49 -15.60 1.18
C GLN A 61 -4.46 -15.05 0.19
N TYR A 62 -3.81 -13.94 0.51
CA TYR A 62 -2.84 -13.29 -0.38
C TYR A 62 -1.46 -13.97 -0.38
N ARG A 63 -1.16 -14.79 0.62
CA ARG A 63 0.01 -15.68 0.62
C ARG A 63 -0.18 -16.83 -0.38
N ASP A 64 -1.37 -17.42 -0.40
CA ASP A 64 -1.61 -18.68 -1.11
C ASP A 64 -2.22 -18.46 -2.51
N THR A 65 -2.73 -17.27 -2.81
CA THR A 65 -3.45 -16.96 -4.04
C THR A 65 -2.83 -15.76 -4.76
N VAL A 66 -2.50 -15.93 -6.03
CA VAL A 66 -2.10 -14.83 -6.90
C VAL A 66 -3.33 -13.95 -7.18
N PRO A 67 -3.26 -12.62 -6.99
CA PRO A 67 -4.39 -11.75 -7.25
C PRO A 67 -4.81 -11.74 -8.73
N ASP A 68 -6.07 -11.39 -8.98
CA ASP A 68 -6.53 -11.10 -10.33
C ASP A 68 -5.70 -9.99 -10.98
N GLN A 69 -5.31 -10.22 -12.22
CA GLN A 69 -4.40 -9.33 -12.94
C GLN A 69 -5.03 -7.94 -13.16
N ALA A 70 -6.32 -7.87 -13.50
CA ALA A 70 -6.98 -6.59 -13.71
C ALA A 70 -7.08 -5.78 -12.41
N ALA A 71 -7.34 -6.44 -11.27
CA ALA A 71 -7.31 -5.80 -9.96
C ALA A 71 -5.91 -5.28 -9.59
N LEU A 72 -4.86 -6.04 -9.91
CA LEU A 72 -3.48 -5.61 -9.69
C LEU A 72 -3.13 -4.39 -10.56
N ASP A 73 -3.51 -4.40 -11.84
CA ASP A 73 -3.22 -3.30 -12.77
C ASP A 73 -4.00 -2.03 -12.43
N ALA A 74 -5.23 -2.16 -11.92
CA ALA A 74 -5.99 -1.04 -11.38
C ALA A 74 -5.29 -0.38 -10.19
N VAL A 75 -4.71 -1.19 -9.27
CA VAL A 75 -3.95 -0.66 -8.13
C VAL A 75 -2.68 0.05 -8.60
N LYS A 76 -1.92 -0.53 -9.54
CA LYS A 76 -0.72 0.13 -10.11
C LYS A 76 -1.07 1.47 -10.75
N SER A 77 -2.14 1.49 -11.55
CA SER A 77 -2.61 2.70 -12.22
C SER A 77 -2.97 3.78 -11.20
N HIS A 78 -3.73 3.42 -10.16
CA HIS A 78 -4.09 4.34 -9.10
C HIS A 78 -2.86 4.92 -8.38
N MET A 79 -1.88 4.08 -8.02
CA MET A 79 -0.63 4.54 -7.41
C MET A 79 0.14 5.49 -8.32
N ARG A 80 0.23 5.18 -9.62
CA ARG A 80 0.89 6.04 -10.61
C ARG A 80 0.22 7.40 -10.73
N TYR A 81 -1.10 7.43 -10.91
CA TYR A 81 -1.83 8.68 -11.07
C TYR A 81 -1.86 9.48 -9.76
N GLY A 82 -1.97 8.83 -8.61
CA GLY A 82 -1.86 9.47 -7.30
C GLY A 82 -0.51 10.16 -7.10
N PHE A 83 0.58 9.49 -7.46
CA PHE A 83 1.92 10.09 -7.43
C PHE A 83 2.05 11.28 -8.40
N LEU A 84 1.55 11.18 -9.63
CA LEU A 84 1.60 12.30 -10.56
C LEU A 84 0.79 13.51 -10.06
N LEU A 85 -0.34 13.27 -9.40
CA LEU A 85 -1.16 14.32 -8.80
C LEU A 85 -0.52 14.92 -7.54
N SER A 86 0.31 14.17 -6.79
CA SER A 86 1.00 14.71 -5.62
C SER A 86 2.14 15.68 -5.99
N LEU A 87 2.55 15.73 -7.25
CA LEU A 87 3.63 16.61 -7.76
C LEU A 87 3.11 17.94 -8.34
N ASP A 88 1.96 18.42 -7.87
CA ASP A 88 1.25 19.57 -8.42
C ASP A 88 1.87 20.94 -8.06
N THR A 89 2.82 20.97 -7.12
CA THR A 89 3.52 22.19 -6.70
C THR A 89 5.04 22.01 -6.61
N PRO A 90 5.85 23.08 -6.83
CA PRO A 90 7.30 23.00 -6.67
C PRO A 90 7.76 22.50 -5.30
N ALA A 91 7.01 22.83 -4.23
CA ALA A 91 7.30 22.36 -2.88
C ALA A 91 7.05 20.85 -2.72
N ALA A 92 5.95 20.34 -3.26
CA ALA A 92 5.66 18.91 -3.24
C ALA A 92 6.69 18.10 -4.03
N VAL A 93 7.08 18.60 -5.20
CA VAL A 93 8.20 18.03 -5.99
C VAL A 93 9.49 18.00 -5.16
N ALA A 94 9.86 19.10 -4.51
CA ALA A 94 11.07 19.14 -3.69
C ALA A 94 11.02 18.17 -2.50
N GLY A 95 9.85 18.00 -1.87
CA GLY A 95 9.65 17.07 -0.77
C GLY A 95 9.81 15.60 -1.18
N GLU A 96 9.18 15.20 -2.30
CA GLU A 96 9.34 13.86 -2.87
C GLU A 96 10.79 13.57 -3.22
N LEU A 97 11.47 14.52 -3.89
CA LEU A 97 12.90 14.40 -4.21
C LEU A 97 13.77 14.24 -2.95
N ALA A 98 13.50 15.01 -1.90
CA ALA A 98 14.24 14.93 -0.65
C ALA A 98 14.10 13.55 0.03
N GLY A 99 12.90 12.95 -0.01
CA GLY A 99 12.65 11.60 0.50
C GLY A 99 13.48 10.55 -0.24
N PHE A 100 13.43 10.54 -1.57
CA PHE A 100 14.22 9.61 -2.39
C PHE A 100 15.72 9.78 -2.17
N ILE A 101 16.23 11.02 -2.16
CA ILE A 101 17.66 11.28 -1.93
C ILE A 101 18.08 10.86 -0.52
N GLY A 102 17.26 11.15 0.48
CA GLY A 102 17.55 10.83 1.89
C GLY A 102 17.67 9.32 2.14
N VAL A 103 16.84 8.52 1.48
CA VAL A 103 16.82 7.06 1.62
C VAL A 103 17.81 6.37 0.68
N ALA A 104 17.85 6.78 -0.59
CA ALA A 104 18.59 6.10 -1.66
C ALA A 104 20.00 6.66 -1.90
N GLY A 105 20.31 7.85 -1.39
CA GLY A 105 21.62 8.50 -1.50
C GLY A 105 21.93 9.18 -2.84
N GLU A 106 21.16 8.93 -3.91
CA GLU A 106 21.44 9.42 -5.26
C GLU A 106 20.16 9.77 -6.04
N LEU A 107 20.23 10.82 -6.87
CA LEU A 107 19.09 11.35 -7.64
C LEU A 107 18.61 10.40 -8.75
N GLU A 108 19.51 9.61 -9.37
CA GLU A 108 19.19 8.68 -10.47
C GLU A 108 18.24 7.54 -10.04
N ARG A 109 18.10 7.27 -8.74
CA ARG A 109 17.19 6.23 -8.23
C ARG A 109 15.71 6.59 -8.39
N ILE A 110 15.37 7.85 -8.64
CA ILE A 110 14.01 8.31 -8.95
C ILE A 110 13.55 7.77 -10.31
N GLU A 111 14.42 7.79 -11.32
CA GLU A 111 14.12 7.19 -12.63
C GLU A 111 13.89 5.68 -12.48
N HIS A 112 14.65 5.02 -11.60
CA HIS A 112 14.44 3.62 -11.27
C HIS A 112 13.08 3.37 -10.59
N ALA A 113 12.69 4.16 -9.59
CA ALA A 113 11.39 4.03 -8.92
C ALA A 113 10.22 4.22 -9.90
N ALA A 114 10.29 5.23 -10.78
CA ALA A 114 9.31 5.43 -11.86
C ALA A 114 9.32 4.30 -12.91
N SER A 115 10.48 3.66 -13.16
CA SER A 115 10.63 2.55 -14.10
C SER A 115 10.12 1.21 -13.57
N VAL A 116 10.14 0.99 -12.25
CA VAL A 116 9.62 -0.25 -11.63
C VAL A 116 8.15 -0.40 -11.94
N THR A 117 7.36 0.68 -11.91
CA THR A 117 5.95 0.66 -12.31
C THR A 117 5.77 0.27 -13.78
N ARG A 118 6.69 0.72 -14.66
CA ARG A 118 6.67 0.44 -16.10
C ARG A 118 7.07 -1.01 -16.43
N ARG A 119 7.95 -1.61 -15.63
CA ARG A 119 8.48 -2.98 -15.83
C ARG A 119 7.49 -4.10 -15.44
N ILE A 120 6.37 -3.75 -14.82
CA ILE A 120 5.28 -4.69 -14.52
C ILE A 120 4.13 -4.58 -15.54
N GLU A 121 4.16 -3.58 -16.44
CA GLU A 121 3.25 -3.48 -17.59
C GLU A 121 3.81 -4.25 -18.81
N ASP A 122 5.13 -4.36 -18.92
CA ASP A 122 5.84 -5.10 -19.98
C ASP A 122 6.88 -6.04 -19.35
N PRO A 123 6.50 -7.27 -18.93
CA PRO A 123 7.47 -8.23 -18.44
C PRO A 123 8.43 -8.62 -19.58
N PRO A 124 9.75 -8.78 -19.33
CA PRO A 124 10.66 -9.31 -20.33
C PRO A 124 10.19 -10.72 -20.77
N PRO A 125 10.46 -11.11 -22.03
CA PRO A 125 10.00 -12.39 -22.59
C PRO A 125 10.53 -13.60 -21.83
#